data_AF-A0A518JV55-F1
#
_entry.id   AF-A0A518JV55-F1
#
_cell.length_a   1.000
_cell.length_b   1.000
_cell.length_c   1.000
_cell.angle_alpha   90.00
_cell.angle_beta   90.00
_cell.angle_gamma   90.00
#
_symmetry.space_group_name_H-M   'P 1'
#
loop_
_entity.id
_entity.type
_entity.pdbx_description
1 polymer ?
#
loop_
_entity_poly.entity_id
_entity_poly.type
_entity_poly.pdbx_seq_one_letter_code
_entity_poly.pdbx_strand_id
1 'polypeptide(L)'
;MTNRPIESLTRLAIGNADAQRKINLVCGASVAPLTNVRKARHIQDVFDLLDEFPDCAGYSNNRRGRIVLPLDSEDGVQDMLYFMLKPAIPDLVPETPVSGPTRQYTIQDFRSPLLRIVIEAKRTRNKTHGKQIKAELNDDIGDYKNDPYCDDLIFFIYDPETFIESVTGLKNAVEGDHAHNGRKLRVHCIVQR
;
A
#
# COMPACT_ATOMS: atom_id res chain seq x y z
N MET A 1 -33.47 19.41 -2.34
CA MET A 1 -32.71 20.54 -1.77
C MET A 1 -32.29 20.13 -0.37
N THR A 2 -31.04 20.05 0.09
CA THR A 2 -29.74 20.46 -0.43
C THR A 2 -28.67 19.78 0.44
N ASN A 3 -27.68 19.19 -0.24
CA ASN A 3 -26.32 18.81 0.13
C ASN A 3 -25.73 19.05 1.55
N ARG A 4 -25.06 17.98 2.02
CA ARG A 4 -23.81 17.85 2.82
C ARG A 4 -23.78 18.31 4.29
N PRO A 5 -23.17 17.44 5.13
CA PRO A 5 -22.02 17.89 5.91
C PRO A 5 -20.85 16.88 5.82
N ILE A 6 -20.24 16.74 4.64
CA ILE A 6 -18.90 16.12 4.49
C ILE A 6 -17.79 17.14 4.84
N GLU A 7 -18.13 18.41 5.12
CA GLU A 7 -17.16 19.47 5.43
C GLU A 7 -16.80 19.62 6.92
N SER A 8 -17.33 18.79 7.83
CA SER A 8 -17.03 18.92 9.27
C SER A 8 -15.86 18.07 9.78
N LEU A 9 -15.33 17.14 8.98
CA LEU A 9 -14.22 16.27 9.39
C LEU A 9 -12.81 16.81 9.04
N THR A 10 -12.70 17.98 8.43
CA THR A 10 -11.40 18.56 8.00
C THR A 10 -10.82 19.65 8.89
N ARG A 11 -11.37 19.90 10.09
CA ARG A 11 -10.83 20.98 10.97
C ARG A 11 -9.99 20.52 12.16
N LEU A 12 -9.97 19.23 12.52
CA LEU A 12 -9.20 18.78 13.69
C LEU A 12 -7.75 18.35 13.41
N ALA A 13 -7.30 18.32 12.16
CA ALA A 13 -5.93 17.94 11.81
C ALA A 13 -5.02 19.13 11.45
N ILE A 14 -5.55 20.36 11.40
CA ILE A 14 -4.78 21.57 11.07
C ILE A 14 -4.75 22.43 12.32
N GLY A 15 -3.65 22.36 13.08
CA GLY A 15 -3.36 23.36 14.10
C GLY A 15 -3.16 22.84 15.51
N ASN A 16 -2.45 21.72 15.72
CA ASN A 16 -1.90 21.45 17.05
C ASN A 16 -0.63 22.30 17.26
N ALA A 17 -0.84 23.60 17.45
CA ALA A 17 0.22 24.61 17.60
C ALA A 17 1.17 24.30 18.77
N ASP A 18 0.69 23.55 19.77
CA ASP A 18 1.50 23.10 20.91
C ASP A 18 2.50 21.99 20.54
N ALA A 19 2.14 21.10 19.60
CA ALA A 19 3.07 20.12 19.05
C ALA A 19 4.17 20.81 18.24
N GLN A 20 3.80 21.81 17.43
CA GLN A 20 4.74 22.60 16.64
C GLN A 20 5.71 23.39 17.54
N ARG A 21 5.22 23.96 18.66
CA ARG A 21 6.07 24.63 19.65
C ARG A 21 7.08 23.69 20.30
N LYS A 22 6.67 22.48 20.67
CA LYS A 22 7.58 21.48 21.27
C LYS A 22 8.64 21.00 20.28
N ILE A 23 8.29 20.80 19.01
CA ILE A 23 9.24 20.44 17.94
C ILE A 23 10.25 21.57 17.70
N ASN A 24 9.77 22.81 17.62
CA ASN A 24 10.64 23.98 17.40
C ASN A 24 11.61 24.24 18.58
N LEU A 25 11.23 23.87 19.80
CA LEU A 25 12.09 23.97 20.98
C LEU A 25 13.21 22.91 20.98
N VAL A 26 12.95 21.74 20.40
CA VAL A 26 13.91 20.61 20.36
C VAL A 26 14.87 20.72 19.17
N CYS A 27 14.40 21.21 18.02
CA CYS A 27 15.15 21.11 16.76
C CYS A 27 15.88 22.39 16.32
N GLY A 28 15.79 23.50 17.07
CA GLY A 28 16.33 24.79 16.64
C GLY A 28 15.45 25.43 15.56
N ALA A 29 15.33 26.76 15.59
CA ALA A 29 14.38 27.51 14.79
C ALA A 29 14.71 27.48 13.29
N SER A 30 14.10 26.54 12.56
CA SER A 30 13.65 26.67 11.16
C SER A 30 13.14 25.32 10.66
N VAL A 31 12.01 24.85 11.17
CA VAL A 31 11.23 23.83 10.47
C VAL A 31 9.98 24.53 10.00
N ALA A 32 9.96 24.94 8.72
CA ALA A 32 8.72 25.35 8.08
C ALA A 32 7.69 24.25 8.34
N PRO A 33 6.43 24.59 8.67
CA PRO A 33 5.40 23.57 8.80
C PRO A 33 5.42 22.75 7.51
N LEU A 34 5.40 21.42 7.62
CA LEU A 34 5.38 20.49 6.49
C LEU A 34 4.07 20.69 5.71
N THR A 35 3.92 21.80 5.00
CA THR A 35 2.70 22.15 4.26
C THR A 35 2.72 21.62 2.84
N ASN A 36 3.83 20.98 2.40
CA ASN A 36 3.96 20.38 1.08
C ASN A 36 4.50 18.95 1.19
N VAL A 37 3.76 18.04 1.86
CA VAL A 37 3.92 16.63 1.51
C VAL A 37 3.44 16.49 0.06
N ARG A 38 4.37 16.25 -0.87
CA ARG A 38 4.04 16.06 -2.28
C ARG A 38 3.01 14.94 -2.37
N LYS A 39 1.83 15.26 -2.90
CA LYS A 39 0.78 14.26 -3.15
C LYS A 39 1.12 13.50 -4.42
N ALA A 40 0.92 12.19 -4.38
CA ALA A 40 1.00 11.35 -5.56
C ALA A 40 -0.06 11.78 -6.57
N ARG A 41 0.34 11.91 -7.83
CA ARG A 41 -0.54 12.26 -8.95
C ARG A 41 -0.43 11.26 -10.10
N HIS A 42 0.66 10.51 -10.14
CA HIS A 42 0.96 9.51 -11.13
C HIS A 42 1.36 8.21 -10.45
N ILE A 43 1.18 7.09 -11.15
CA ILE A 43 1.59 5.78 -10.65
C ILE A 43 3.08 5.72 -10.29
N GLN A 44 3.92 6.46 -11.00
CA GLN A 44 5.35 6.54 -10.68
C GLN A 44 5.61 7.10 -9.27
N ASP A 45 4.80 8.07 -8.80
CA ASP A 45 4.93 8.56 -7.43
C ASP A 45 4.62 7.44 -6.40
N VAL A 46 3.77 6.48 -6.77
CA VAL A 46 3.46 5.31 -5.93
C VAL A 46 4.60 4.31 -5.94
N PHE A 47 5.19 4.04 -7.10
CA PHE A 47 6.38 3.19 -7.18
C PHE A 47 7.54 3.76 -6.37
N ASP A 48 7.81 5.06 -6.50
CA ASP A 48 8.86 5.74 -5.73
C ASP A 48 8.63 5.56 -4.21
N LEU A 49 7.38 5.58 -3.73
CA LEU A 49 7.06 5.32 -2.32
C LEU A 49 7.22 3.85 -1.93
N LEU A 50 6.84 2.91 -2.80
CA LEU A 50 6.96 1.47 -2.54
C LEU A 50 8.42 1.00 -2.56
N ASP A 51 9.28 1.65 -3.33
CA ASP A 51 10.72 1.39 -3.38
C ASP A 51 11.43 1.76 -2.06
N GLU A 52 10.86 2.65 -1.24
CA GLU A 52 11.36 3.02 0.09
C GLU A 52 10.98 2.02 1.20
N PHE A 53 10.20 0.97 0.88
CA PHE A 53 9.75 -0.01 1.87
C PHE A 53 10.90 -0.72 2.61
N PRO A 54 12.00 -1.15 1.96
CA PRO A 54 13.10 -1.84 2.64
C PRO A 54 13.71 -1.01 3.78
N ASP A 55 13.83 0.31 3.61
CA ASP A 55 14.36 1.21 4.64
C ASP A 55 13.39 1.30 5.84
N CYS A 56 12.09 1.40 5.56
CA CYS A 56 11.05 1.39 6.59
C CYS A 56 11.01 0.06 7.36
N ALA A 57 11.10 -1.07 6.63
CA ALA A 57 11.15 -2.41 7.22
C ALA A 57 12.42 -2.62 8.06
N GLY A 58 13.57 -2.20 7.53
CA GLY A 58 14.86 -2.23 8.23
C GLY A 58 14.83 -1.41 9.52
N TYR A 59 14.23 -0.21 9.49
CA TYR A 59 14.03 0.60 10.69
C TYR A 59 13.14 -0.10 11.72
N SER A 60 12.03 -0.68 11.27
CA SER A 60 11.07 -1.37 12.16
C SER A 60 11.70 -2.55 12.90
N ASN A 61 12.52 -3.35 12.20
CA ASN A 61 13.14 -4.56 12.74
C ASN A 61 14.33 -4.26 13.66
N ASN A 62 15.06 -3.16 13.44
CA ASN A 62 16.36 -2.92 14.09
C ASN A 62 16.37 -1.78 15.10
N ARG A 63 15.23 -1.18 15.44
CA ARG A 63 15.18 -0.03 16.34
C ARG A 63 15.52 -0.40 17.78
N ARG A 64 16.77 -0.14 18.21
CA ARG A 64 17.21 -0.20 19.62
C ARG A 64 16.89 -1.54 20.31
N GLY A 65 16.92 -2.63 19.54
CA GLY A 65 16.60 -3.98 20.04
C GLY A 65 15.11 -4.25 20.28
N ARG A 66 14.21 -3.41 19.74
CA ARG A 66 12.76 -3.61 19.81
C ARG A 66 12.12 -3.47 18.42
N ILE A 67 11.26 -4.42 18.09
CA ILE A 67 10.38 -4.36 16.92
C ILE A 67 9.33 -3.26 17.13
N VAL A 68 9.24 -2.32 16.18
CA VAL A 68 8.24 -1.24 16.20
C VAL A 68 6.91 -1.75 15.64
N LEU A 69 6.96 -2.30 14.44
CA LEU A 69 5.85 -2.90 13.71
C LEU A 69 6.31 -4.27 13.19
N PRO A 70 5.76 -5.39 13.70
CA PRO A 70 6.16 -6.72 13.24
C PRO A 70 5.72 -6.93 11.79
N LEU A 71 6.66 -7.38 10.95
CA LEU A 71 6.46 -7.68 9.53
C LEU A 71 6.54 -9.18 9.27
N ASP A 72 6.09 -9.99 10.23
CA ASP A 72 6.04 -11.47 10.16
C ASP A 72 4.73 -12.01 9.57
N SER A 73 3.76 -11.11 9.32
CA SER A 73 2.45 -11.39 8.77
C SER A 73 2.09 -10.44 7.63
N GLU A 74 1.07 -10.79 6.85
CA GLU A 74 0.52 -9.95 5.79
C GLU A 74 -0.07 -8.65 6.37
N ASP A 75 -0.82 -8.74 7.47
CA ASP A 75 -1.37 -7.59 8.20
C ASP A 75 -0.29 -6.57 8.60
N GLY A 76 0.87 -7.03 9.06
CA GLY A 76 1.99 -6.15 9.40
C GLY A 76 2.58 -5.41 8.20
N VAL A 77 2.68 -6.10 7.04
CA VAL A 77 3.11 -5.48 5.78
C VAL A 77 2.08 -4.45 5.31
N GLN A 78 0.79 -4.78 5.41
CA GLN A 78 -0.30 -3.87 5.10
C GLN A 78 -0.27 -2.61 5.97
N ASP A 79 -0.11 -2.75 7.29
CA ASP A 79 -0.01 -1.61 8.20
C ASP A 79 1.16 -0.69 7.83
N MET A 80 2.32 -1.26 7.49
CA MET A 80 3.48 -0.49 7.05
C MET A 80 3.17 0.29 5.77
N LEU A 81 2.62 -0.38 4.76
CA LEU A 81 2.23 0.24 3.50
C LEU A 81 1.20 1.35 3.72
N TYR A 82 0.21 1.13 4.58
CA TYR A 82 -0.77 2.15 4.91
C TYR A 82 -0.10 3.40 5.49
N PHE A 83 0.80 3.24 6.45
CA PHE A 83 1.52 4.37 7.05
C PHE A 83 2.44 5.09 6.07
N MET A 84 3.07 4.36 5.14
CA MET A 84 3.93 4.94 4.10
C MET A 84 3.11 5.73 3.06
N LEU A 85 2.00 5.14 2.59
CA LEU A 85 1.27 5.64 1.43
C LEU A 85 0.21 6.69 1.79
N LYS A 86 -0.50 6.54 2.91
CA LYS A 86 -1.63 7.42 3.27
C LYS A 86 -1.28 8.92 3.31
N PRO A 87 -0.10 9.36 3.79
CA PRO A 87 0.26 10.77 3.75
C PRO A 87 0.42 11.32 2.33
N ALA A 88 0.85 10.50 1.37
CA ALA A 88 1.09 10.90 -0.02
C ALA A 88 -0.14 10.68 -0.92
N ILE A 89 -1.01 9.73 -0.59
CA ILE A 89 -2.22 9.35 -1.34
C ILE A 89 -3.46 9.63 -0.46
N PRO A 90 -4.04 10.85 -0.49
CA PRO A 90 -5.09 11.25 0.45
C PRO A 90 -6.37 10.41 0.35
N ASP A 91 -6.71 9.94 -0.84
CA ASP A 91 -7.87 9.12 -1.15
C ASP A 91 -7.59 7.62 -1.05
N LEU A 92 -6.44 7.20 -0.49
CA LEU A 92 -6.16 5.79 -0.22
C LEU A 92 -7.15 5.25 0.81
N VAL A 93 -7.90 4.22 0.44
CA VAL A 93 -8.89 3.54 1.28
C VAL A 93 -8.51 2.06 1.37
N PRO A 94 -8.45 1.48 2.58
CA PRO A 94 -8.32 0.03 2.73
C PRO A 94 -9.65 -0.65 2.36
N GLU A 95 -9.58 -1.72 1.58
CA GLU A 95 -10.72 -2.54 1.18
C GLU A 95 -10.74 -3.87 1.95
N THR A 96 -11.95 -4.32 2.32
CA THR A 96 -12.18 -5.65 2.88
C THR A 96 -12.94 -6.47 1.85
N PRO A 97 -12.52 -7.72 1.56
CA PRO A 97 -13.25 -8.58 0.63
C PRO A 97 -14.67 -8.83 1.12
N VAL A 98 -15.64 -8.81 0.21
CA VAL A 98 -17.06 -8.97 0.56
C VAL A 98 -17.44 -10.45 0.82
N SER A 99 -16.55 -11.43 0.60
CA SER A 99 -16.93 -12.85 0.54
C SER A 99 -16.69 -13.64 1.85
N GLY A 100 -17.74 -13.71 2.68
CA GLY A 100 -18.01 -14.85 3.60
C GLY A 100 -18.04 -14.53 5.11
N PRO A 101 -18.78 -15.31 5.92
CA PRO A 101 -19.11 -15.02 7.33
C PRO A 101 -17.91 -15.00 8.32
N THR A 102 -16.70 -15.30 7.86
CA THR A 102 -15.50 -15.45 8.71
C THR A 102 -14.38 -14.46 8.37
N ARG A 103 -14.57 -13.56 7.39
CA ARG A 103 -13.51 -12.67 6.86
C ARG A 103 -13.78 -11.16 7.01
N GLN A 104 -14.80 -10.78 7.76
CA GLN A 104 -15.37 -9.42 7.77
C GLN A 104 -14.44 -8.28 8.27
N TYR A 105 -13.18 -8.54 8.64
CA TYR A 105 -12.32 -7.54 9.26
C TYR A 105 -10.85 -7.51 8.77
N THR A 106 -10.47 -8.33 7.79
CA THR A 106 -9.09 -8.30 7.25
C THR A 106 -9.05 -7.36 6.06
N ILE A 107 -8.31 -6.26 6.20
CA ILE A 107 -7.93 -5.42 5.05
C ILE A 107 -7.09 -6.31 4.14
N GLN A 108 -7.38 -6.35 2.86
CA GLN A 108 -6.54 -7.07 1.91
C GLN A 108 -5.82 -6.09 0.99
N ASP A 109 -6.56 -5.07 0.55
CA ASP A 109 -6.10 -4.20 -0.54
C ASP A 109 -6.21 -2.73 -0.17
N PHE A 110 -5.44 -1.91 -0.88
CA PHE A 110 -5.56 -0.46 -0.83
C PHE A 110 -6.00 0.08 -2.18
N ARG A 111 -7.07 0.88 -2.18
CA ARG A 111 -7.62 1.51 -3.38
C ARG A 111 -7.38 3.01 -3.36
N SER A 112 -7.00 3.59 -4.50
CA SER A 112 -7.08 5.05 -4.73
C SER A 112 -7.95 5.31 -5.97
N PRO A 113 -9.21 5.74 -5.80
CA PRO A 113 -10.10 6.05 -6.91
C PRO A 113 -9.61 7.17 -7.84
N LEU A 114 -8.86 8.16 -7.31
CA LEU A 114 -8.32 9.27 -8.10
C LEU A 114 -7.15 8.81 -8.97
N LEU A 115 -6.28 7.93 -8.46
CA LEU A 115 -5.19 7.34 -9.24
C LEU A 115 -5.65 6.14 -10.07
N ARG A 116 -6.87 5.62 -9.82
CA ARG A 116 -7.44 4.41 -10.43
C ARG A 116 -6.55 3.19 -10.24
N ILE A 117 -5.95 3.08 -9.05
CA ILE A 117 -5.07 1.97 -8.69
C ILE A 117 -5.66 1.11 -7.57
N VAL A 118 -5.26 -0.14 -7.58
CA VAL A 118 -5.37 -1.07 -6.44
C VAL A 118 -3.98 -1.59 -6.11
N ILE A 119 -3.65 -1.64 -4.82
CA ILE A 119 -2.41 -2.20 -4.29
C ILE A 119 -2.80 -3.40 -3.43
N GLU A 120 -2.40 -4.60 -3.87
CA GLU A 120 -2.58 -5.85 -3.15
C GLU A 120 -1.25 -6.17 -2.45
N ALA A 121 -1.27 -6.29 -1.12
CA ALA A 121 -0.09 -6.59 -0.33
C ALA A 121 -0.05 -8.07 0.05
N LYS A 122 1.02 -8.77 -0.31
CA LYS A 122 1.26 -10.17 0.08
C LYS A 122 2.54 -10.30 0.89
N ARG A 123 2.57 -11.25 1.82
CA ARG A 123 3.81 -11.71 2.48
C ARG A 123 4.03 -13.19 2.24
N THR A 124 5.20 -13.57 1.75
CA THR A 124 5.55 -15.00 1.69
C THR A 124 5.69 -15.56 3.10
N ARG A 125 5.30 -16.83 3.32
CA ARG A 125 5.25 -17.44 4.67
C ARG A 125 6.20 -18.61 4.81
N ASN A 126 6.39 -19.33 3.71
CA ASN A 126 7.26 -20.49 3.59
C ASN A 126 7.47 -20.79 2.10
N LYS A 127 8.35 -21.76 1.81
CA LYS A 127 8.64 -22.21 0.44
C LYS A 127 7.41 -22.70 -0.34
N THR A 128 6.45 -23.33 0.33
CA THR A 128 5.21 -23.79 -0.32
C THR A 128 4.36 -22.60 -0.77
N HIS A 129 4.21 -21.60 0.09
CA HIS A 129 3.52 -20.35 -0.24
C HIS A 129 4.22 -19.61 -1.39
N GLY A 130 5.55 -19.52 -1.37
CA GLY A 130 6.34 -18.91 -2.45
C GLY A 130 6.13 -19.58 -3.82
N LYS A 131 5.82 -20.88 -3.86
CA LYS A 131 5.47 -21.61 -5.09
C LYS A 131 4.02 -21.36 -5.53
N GLN A 132 3.13 -21.12 -4.58
CA GLN A 132 1.69 -20.93 -4.81
C GLN A 132 1.31 -19.49 -5.11
N ILE A 133 2.14 -18.52 -4.71
CA ILE A 133 1.82 -17.09 -4.81
C ILE A 133 1.38 -16.69 -6.22
N LYS A 134 2.01 -17.25 -7.26
CA LYS A 134 1.60 -17.00 -8.65
C LYS A 134 0.13 -17.33 -8.93
N ALA A 135 -0.39 -18.42 -8.37
CA ALA A 135 -1.79 -18.80 -8.54
C ALA A 135 -2.70 -17.77 -7.87
N GLU A 136 -2.38 -17.36 -6.63
CA GLU A 136 -3.10 -16.31 -5.91
C GLU A 136 -3.13 -15.00 -6.70
N LEU A 137 -1.99 -14.54 -7.23
CA LEU A 137 -1.95 -13.33 -8.06
C LEU A 137 -2.83 -13.43 -9.32
N ASN A 138 -2.93 -14.62 -9.92
CA ASN A 138 -3.79 -14.80 -11.11
C ASN A 138 -5.28 -14.79 -10.75
N ASP A 139 -5.65 -15.30 -9.58
CA ASP A 139 -7.01 -15.21 -9.06
C ASP A 139 -7.37 -13.73 -8.82
N ASP A 140 -6.48 -12.97 -8.17
CA ASP A 140 -6.66 -11.53 -7.91
C ASP A 140 -6.76 -10.71 -9.22
N ILE A 141 -5.92 -11.00 -10.24
CA ILE A 141 -6.06 -10.42 -11.60
C ILE A 141 -7.45 -10.75 -12.18
N GLY A 142 -7.92 -11.97 -11.97
CA GLY A 142 -9.23 -12.45 -12.41
C GLY A 142 -10.39 -11.64 -11.83
N ASP A 143 -10.28 -11.25 -10.57
CA ASP A 143 -11.27 -10.44 -9.87
C ASP A 143 -11.21 -8.97 -10.33
N TYR A 144 -10.01 -8.39 -10.39
CA TYR A 144 -9.82 -6.98 -10.72
C TYR A 144 -9.99 -6.64 -12.20
N LYS A 145 -9.82 -7.57 -13.15
CA LYS A 145 -10.03 -7.28 -14.58
C LYS A 145 -11.47 -6.83 -14.92
N ASN A 146 -12.42 -7.09 -14.02
CA ASN A 146 -13.81 -6.68 -14.16
C ASN A 146 -14.13 -5.37 -13.43
N ASP A 147 -13.20 -4.82 -12.65
CA ASP A 147 -13.41 -3.59 -11.90
C ASP A 147 -13.34 -2.36 -12.83
N PRO A 148 -14.43 -1.61 -13.01
CA PRO A 148 -14.46 -0.46 -13.91
C PRO A 148 -13.64 0.74 -13.39
N TYR A 149 -13.16 0.70 -12.14
CA TYR A 149 -12.43 1.78 -11.48
C TYR A 149 -10.95 1.47 -11.24
N CYS A 150 -10.46 0.31 -11.68
CA CYS A 150 -9.06 -0.09 -11.59
C CYS A 150 -8.43 -0.13 -12.98
N ASP A 151 -7.48 0.77 -13.25
CA ASP A 151 -6.67 0.78 -14.47
C ASP A 151 -5.32 0.10 -14.24
N ASP A 152 -4.73 0.26 -13.04
CA ASP A 152 -3.45 -0.35 -12.67
C ASP A 152 -3.60 -1.16 -11.36
N LEU A 153 -3.25 -2.45 -11.40
CA LEU A 153 -3.16 -3.33 -10.24
C LEU A 153 -1.68 -3.54 -9.89
N ILE A 154 -1.32 -3.24 -8.64
CA ILE A 154 0.04 -3.36 -8.13
C ILE A 154 0.07 -4.47 -7.09
N PHE A 155 0.77 -5.56 -7.40
CA PHE A 155 1.14 -6.55 -6.41
C PHE A 155 2.41 -6.10 -5.68
N PHE A 156 2.29 -5.83 -4.39
CA PHE A 156 3.43 -5.60 -3.52
C PHE A 156 3.69 -6.85 -2.68
N ILE A 157 4.84 -7.50 -2.90
CA ILE A 157 5.17 -8.76 -2.25
C ILE A 157 6.40 -8.57 -1.37
N TYR A 158 6.24 -8.80 -0.07
CA TYR A 158 7.36 -8.87 0.86
C TYR A 158 7.80 -10.34 1.03
N ASP A 159 9.03 -10.64 0.59
CA ASP A 159 9.64 -11.98 0.60
C ASP A 159 11.01 -11.98 1.31
N PRO A 160 11.05 -11.65 2.61
CA PRO A 160 12.33 -11.45 3.32
C PRO A 160 13.17 -12.72 3.43
N GLU A 161 12.54 -13.89 3.42
CA GLU A 161 13.24 -15.17 3.46
C GLU A 161 13.52 -15.75 2.06
N THR A 162 13.24 -15.00 0.98
CA THR A 162 13.52 -15.40 -0.41
C THR A 162 12.85 -16.72 -0.85
N PHE A 163 11.61 -16.94 -0.42
CA PHE A 163 10.83 -18.12 -0.75
C PHE A 163 10.35 -18.17 -2.21
N ILE A 164 10.33 -17.04 -2.92
CA ILE A 164 10.04 -17.01 -4.36
C ILE A 164 11.29 -17.42 -5.14
N GLU A 165 11.23 -18.58 -5.79
CA GLU A 165 12.37 -19.18 -6.50
C GLU A 165 12.87 -18.31 -7.67
N SER A 166 11.96 -17.71 -8.44
CA SER A 166 12.29 -16.84 -9.56
C SER A 166 11.40 -15.61 -9.58
N VAL A 167 11.92 -14.48 -9.08
CA VAL A 167 11.23 -13.19 -9.13
C VAL A 167 10.99 -12.76 -10.58
N THR A 168 12.01 -12.87 -11.44
CA THR A 168 11.86 -12.57 -12.87
C THR A 168 10.79 -13.45 -13.53
N GLY A 169 10.76 -14.74 -13.20
CA GLY A 169 9.75 -15.66 -13.71
C GLY A 169 8.34 -15.33 -13.23
N LEU A 170 8.20 -14.93 -11.96
CA LEU A 170 6.93 -14.45 -11.40
C LEU A 170 6.47 -13.18 -12.11
N LYS A 171 7.33 -12.17 -12.21
CA LYS A 171 7.03 -10.88 -12.88
C LYS A 171 6.60 -11.09 -14.32
N ASN A 172 7.38 -11.85 -15.11
CA ASN A 172 7.05 -12.15 -16.50
C ASN A 172 5.71 -12.89 -16.66
N ALA A 173 5.25 -13.62 -15.64
CA ALA A 173 4.01 -14.37 -15.71
C ALA A 173 2.77 -13.53 -15.39
N VAL A 174 2.91 -12.42 -14.66
CA VAL A 174 1.76 -11.63 -14.17
C VAL A 174 1.75 -10.19 -14.67
N GLU A 175 2.90 -9.57 -14.93
CA GLU A 175 2.98 -8.18 -15.35
C GLU A 175 2.47 -7.97 -16.78
N GLY A 176 2.08 -6.73 -17.06
CA GLY A 176 1.66 -6.28 -18.37
C GLY A 176 0.16 -6.09 -18.47
N ASP A 177 -0.34 -6.12 -19.70
CA ASP A 177 -1.70 -5.71 -20.00
C ASP A 177 -2.65 -6.90 -20.07
N HIS A 178 -3.67 -6.90 -19.21
CA HIS A 178 -4.72 -7.90 -19.15
C HIS A 178 -6.01 -7.30 -19.71
N ALA A 179 -6.50 -7.87 -20.81
CA ALA A 179 -7.70 -7.36 -21.48
C ALA A 179 -8.93 -8.24 -21.21
N HIS A 180 -10.03 -7.62 -20.81
CA HIS A 180 -11.33 -8.29 -20.71
C HIS A 180 -12.45 -7.30 -21.06
N ASN A 181 -13.40 -7.72 -21.90
CA ASN A 181 -14.55 -6.91 -22.34
C ASN A 181 -14.19 -5.49 -22.86
N GLY A 182 -13.08 -5.39 -23.60
CA GLY A 182 -12.61 -4.11 -24.16
C GLY A 182 -11.97 -3.15 -23.15
N ARG A 183 -11.86 -3.55 -21.88
CA ARG A 183 -11.08 -2.87 -20.85
C ARG A 183 -9.70 -3.51 -20.72
N LYS A 184 -8.77 -2.72 -20.20
CA LYS A 184 -7.37 -3.05 -20.05
C LYS A 184 -6.97 -2.76 -18.61
N LEU A 185 -6.59 -3.81 -17.89
CA LEU A 185 -5.96 -3.73 -16.57
C LEU A 185 -4.45 -3.87 -16.77
N ARG A 186 -3.67 -2.90 -16.32
CA ARG A 186 -2.20 -3.02 -16.30
C ARG A 186 -1.76 -3.57 -14.96
N VAL A 187 -0.98 -4.65 -14.99
CA VAL A 187 -0.49 -5.32 -13.79
C VAL A 187 0.99 -5.03 -13.60
N HIS A 188 1.35 -4.69 -12.36
CA HIS A 188 2.71 -4.41 -11.91
C HIS A 188 3.04 -5.32 -10.73
N CYS A 189 4.26 -5.83 -10.65
CA CYS A 189 4.69 -6.74 -9.60
C CYS A 189 6.00 -6.27 -8.98
N ILE A 190 5.93 -5.84 -7.72
CA ILE A 190 7.06 -5.39 -6.92
C ILE A 190 7.34 -6.47 -5.88
N VAL A 191 8.58 -6.96 -5.85
CA VAL A 191 9.02 -7.95 -4.85
C VAL A 191 10.17 -7.33 -4.06
N GLN A 192 9.94 -7.12 -2.77
CA GLN A 192 10.95 -6.66 -1.81
C GLN A 192 11.44 -7.84 -0.97
N ARG A 193 12.76 -7.96 -0.83
CA ARG A 193 13.44 -9.00 -0.05
C ARG A 193 14.22 -8.37 1.09
#